data_AF-A0A7I8MNX2-F1
#
_entry.id   AF-A0A7I8MNX2-F1
#
_cell.length_a   1.000
_cell.length_b   1.000
_cell.length_c   1.000
_cell.angle_alpha   90.00
_cell.angle_beta   90.00
_cell.angle_gamma   90.00
#
_symmetry.space_group_name_H-M   'P 1'
#
loop_
_entity.id
_entity.type
_entity.pdbx_description
1 polymer ?
#
loop_
_entity_poly.entity_id
_entity_poly.type
_entity_poly.pdbx_seq_one_letter_code
_entity_poly.pdbx_strand_id
1 'polypeptide(L)' 'MTFGHEQLDVYRLFLKYVGWVYRFCENLKGHRSARDRLLRASQSIPLNIVEGNGKATEANRRRFF' A
#
# COMPACT_ATOMS: atom_id res chain seq x y z
N MET A 1 1.86 -19.99 9.02
CA MET A 1 2.23 -20.00 7.60
C MET A 1 2.29 -18.55 7.16
N THR A 2 3.42 -18.07 6.64
CA THR A 2 3.64 -16.65 6.27
C THR A 2 3.46 -16.50 4.78
N PHE A 3 2.70 -15.50 4.33
CA PHE A 3 2.53 -15.25 2.89
C PHE A 3 3.82 -14.68 2.29
N GLY A 4 4.08 -14.95 1.00
CA GLY A 4 5.31 -14.51 0.32
C GLY A 4 5.54 -12.99 0.40
N HIS A 5 4.48 -12.20 0.25
CA HIS A 5 4.55 -10.74 0.35
C HIS A 5 4.91 -10.24 1.76
N GLU A 6 4.60 -10.98 2.83
CA GLU A 6 4.93 -10.60 4.21
C GLU A 6 6.44 -10.65 4.50
N GLN A 7 7.21 -11.32 3.64
CA GLN A 7 8.67 -11.37 3.72
C GLN A 7 9.34 -10.21 2.99
N LEU A 8 8.62 -9.48 2.13
CA LEU A 8 9.17 -8.38 1.37
C LEU A 8 9.37 -7.15 2.27
N ASP A 9 10.61 -6.64 2.33
CA ASP A 9 10.91 -5.43 3.10
C ASP A 9 10.10 -4.22 2.61
N VAL A 10 9.88 -4.14 1.29
CA VAL A 10 9.04 -3.10 0.69
C VAL A 10 7.59 -3.16 1.18
N TYR A 11 7.02 -4.36 1.36
CA TYR A 11 5.67 -4.51 1.90
C TYR A 11 5.60 -4.02 3.36
N ARG A 12 6.56 -4.43 4.19
CA ARG A 12 6.64 -4.01 5.61
C ARG A 12 6.85 -2.50 5.73
N LEU A 13 7.66 -1.90 4.86
CA LEU A 13 7.87 -0.46 4.79
C LEU A 13 6.55 0.26 4.45
N PHE A 14 5.81 -0.25 3.46
CA PHE A 14 4.55 0.36 3.06
C PHE A 14 3.44 0.23 4.12
N LEU A 15 3.42 -0.84 4.92
CA LEU A 15 2.52 -0.90 6.08
C LEU A 15 2.81 0.21 7.10
N LYS A 16 4.09 0.48 7.38
CA LYS A 16 4.49 1.60 8.26
C LYS A 16 4.12 2.95 7.64
N TYR A 17 4.32 3.11 6.34
CA TYR A 17 3.95 4.31 5.59
C TYR A 17 2.45 4.57 5.65
N VAL A 18 1.59 3.57 5.43
CA VAL A 18 0.13 3.72 5.53
C VAL A 18 -0.26 4.18 6.94
N GLY A 19 0.32 3.58 7.98
CA GLY A 19 0.09 4.01 9.36
C GLY A 19 0.53 5.47 9.61
N TRP A 20 1.63 5.90 8.97
CA TRP A 20 2.07 7.30 9.04
C TRP A 20 1.11 8.24 8.28
N VAL A 21 0.68 7.89 7.07
CA VAL A 21 -0.28 8.69 6.27
C VAL A 21 -1.60 8.85 7.02
N TYR A 22 -2.07 7.81 7.68
CA TYR A 22 -3.27 7.87 8.50
C TYR A 22 -3.17 8.94 9.59
N ARG A 23 -2.11 8.88 10.42
CA ARG A 23 -1.86 9.87 11.47
C ARG A 23 -1.62 11.28 10.92
N PHE A 24 -0.95 11.39 9.77
CA PHE A 24 -0.77 12.66 9.09
C PHE A 24 -2.13 13.26 8.69
N CYS A 25 -3.02 12.44 8.11
CA CYS A 25 -4.36 12.86 7.69
C CYS A 25 -5.27 13.26 8.85
N GLU A 26 -5.14 12.64 10.03
CA GLU A 26 -5.88 13.02 11.24
C GLU A 26 -5.58 14.46 11.69
N ASN A 27 -4.36 14.93 11.47
CA ASN A 27 -3.91 16.26 11.88
C ASN A 27 -4.21 17.36 10.84
N LEU A 28 -4.64 16.99 9.62
CA LEU A 28 -4.97 17.95 8.57
C LEU A 28 -6.39 18.51 8.76
N LYS A 29 -6.47 19.83 8.92
CA LYS A 29 -7.73 20.59 8.91
C LYS A 29 -8.14 20.92 7.48
N GLY A 30 -9.41 20.68 7.13
CA GLY A 30 -9.93 20.94 5.77
C GLY A 30 -9.58 19.86 4.74
N HIS A 31 -9.76 20.17 3.45
CA HIS A 31 -9.36 19.34 2.31
C HIS A 31 -9.84 17.86 2.34
N ARG A 32 -11.09 17.61 2.75
CA ARG A 32 -11.68 16.26 2.88
C ARG A 32 -11.37 15.36 1.68
N SER A 33 -11.58 15.86 0.46
CA SER A 33 -11.38 15.10 -0.78
C SER A 33 -9.92 14.74 -1.03
N ALA A 34 -8.99 15.67 -0.76
CA ALA A 34 -7.55 15.40 -0.93
C ALA A 34 -7.05 14.41 0.12
N ARG A 35 -7.50 14.53 1.37
CA ARG A 35 -7.20 13.60 2.46
C ARG A 35 -7.68 12.19 2.13
N ASP A 36 -8.93 12.05 1.69
CA ASP A 36 -9.52 10.78 1.27
C ASP A 36 -8.77 10.16 0.08
N ARG A 37 -8.39 10.98 -0.90
CA ARG A 37 -7.57 10.54 -2.03
C ARG A 37 -6.19 10.05 -1.59
N LEU A 38 -5.53 10.77 -0.69
CA LEU A 38 -4.22 10.40 -0.15
C LEU A 38 -4.28 9.10 0.65
N LEU A 39 -5.29 8.94 1.51
CA LEU A 39 -5.52 7.71 2.27
C LEU A 39 -5.68 6.51 1.33
N ARG A 40 -6.61 6.59 0.36
CA ARG A 40 -6.81 5.51 -0.62
C ARG A 40 -5.56 5.23 -1.46
N ALA A 41 -4.87 6.27 -1.92
CA ALA A 41 -3.64 6.11 -2.69
C ALA A 41 -2.56 5.39 -1.87
N SER A 42 -2.38 5.76 -0.59
CA SER A 42 -1.41 5.10 0.29
C SER A 42 -1.73 3.61 0.48
N GLN A 43 -3.00 3.26 0.68
CA GLN A 43 -3.46 1.89 0.86
C GLN A 43 -3.36 1.06 -0.42
N SER A 44 -3.46 1.68 -1.59
CA SER A 44 -3.33 0.97 -2.87
C SER A 44 -1.94 0.36 -3.08
N ILE A 45 -0.90 0.89 -2.44
CA ILE A 45 0.46 0.40 -2.62
C ILE A 45 0.66 -1.00 -2.03
N PRO A 46 0.40 -1.26 -0.73
CA PRO A 46 0.51 -2.62 -0.20
C PRO A 46 -0.47 -3.59 -0.88
N LEU A 47 -1.64 -3.12 -1.32
CA LEU A 47 -2.59 -3.95 -2.08
C LEU A 47 -2.00 -4.41 -3.42
N ASN A 48 -1.36 -3.53 -4.18
CA ASN A 48 -0.68 -3.90 -5.42
C ASN A 48 0.50 -4.86 -5.18
N ILE A 49 1.24 -4.72 -4.07
CA ILE A 49 2.32 -5.64 -3.72
C ILE A 49 1.76 -7.04 -3.44
N VAL A 50 0.69 -7.13 -2.65
CA VAL A 50 0.00 -8.41 -2.36
C VAL A 50 -0.51 -9.04 -3.65
N GLU A 51 -1.19 -8.25 -4.49
CA GLU A 51 -1.79 -8.76 -5.72
C GLU A 51 -0.72 -9.20 -6.75
N GLY A 52 0.34 -8.40 -6.91
CA GLY A 52 1.47 -8.73 -7.77
C GLY A 52 2.21 -9.98 -7.30
N ASN A 53 2.41 -10.14 -5.98
CA ASN A 53 3.03 -11.34 -5.41
C ASN A 53 2.16 -12.59 -5.63
N GLY A 54 0.84 -12.44 -5.71
CA GLY A 54 -0.10 -13.52 -6.00
C GLY A 54 -0.22 -13.89 -7.49
N LYS A 55 0.45 -13.19 -8.42
CA LYS A 55 0.35 -13.52 -9.85
C LYS A 55 1.22 -14.73 -10.21
N ALA A 56 0.63 -15.64 -10.98
CA ALA A 56 1.28 -16.89 -11.41
C ALA A 56 2.45 -16.72 -12.38
N THR A 57 2.52 -15.59 -13.11
CA THR A 57 3.58 -15.34 -14.09
C THR A 57 4.26 -14.01 -13.82
N GLU A 58 5.56 -13.96 -14.12
CA GLU A 58 6.35 -12.74 -14.09
C GLU A 58 5.75 -11.61 -14.95
N ALA A 59 5.18 -11.96 -16.11
CA ALA A 59 4.51 -10.99 -16.97
C ALA A 59 3.29 -10.34 -16.32
N ASN A 60 2.51 -11.11 -15.54
CA ASN A 60 1.37 -10.57 -14.82
C ASN A 60 1.80 -9.82 -13.55
N ARG A 61 2.86 -10.26 -12.87
CA ARG A 61 3.43 -9.61 -11.68
C ARG A 61 3.88 -8.18 -11.96
N ARG A 62 4.57 -7.95 -13.08
CA ARG A 62 5.06 -6.62 -13.51
C ARG A 62 3.99 -5.56 -13.78
N ARG A 63 2.70 -5.93 -13.80
CA ARG A 63 1.60 -4.97 -13.96
C ARG A 63 1.25 -4.24 -12.67
N PHE A 64 1.79 -4.70 -11.54
CA PHE A 64 1.46 -4.20 -10.20
C PHE A 64 2.58 -3.35 -9.59
N PHE A 65 3.83 -3.63 -9.94
CA PHE A 65 5.03 -2.90 -9.54
C PHE A 65 6.21 -3.21 -10.46
#